data_AF-A0A2H9MJF0-F1
#
_entry.id   AF-A0A2H9MJF0-F1
#
_cell.length_a   1.000
_cell.length_b   1.000
_cell.length_c   1.000
_cell.angle_alpha   90.00
_cell.angle_beta   90.00
_cell.angle_gamma   90.00
#
_symmetry.space_group_name_H-M   'P 1'
#
loop_
_entity.id
_entity.type
_entity.pdbx_description
1 polymer ?
#
loop_
_entity_poly.entity_id
_entity_poly.type
_entity_poly.pdbx_seq_one_letter_code
_entity_poly.pdbx_strand_id
1 'polypeptide(L)' 'MVLKYMFFTKGVGIHRLDLASFELTLRKAGIERFNTVTSVFIGEDK' A
#
# COMPACT_ATOMS: atom_id res chain seq x y z
N MET A 1 -18.82 4.47 9.85
CA MET A 1 -18.33 3.58 8.79
C MET A 1 -17.20 2.74 9.38
N VAL A 2 -17.23 1.42 9.24
CA VAL A 2 -16.20 0.52 9.80
C VAL A 2 -15.67 -0.41 8.70
N LEU A 3 -14.37 -0.70 8.70
CA LEU A 3 -13.75 -1.65 7.77
C LEU A 3 -14.28 -3.06 8.03
N LYS A 4 -14.70 -3.75 6.96
CA LYS A 4 -15.24 -5.12 7.03
C LYS A 4 -14.24 -6.20 6.57
N TYR A 5 -13.24 -5.81 5.79
CA TYR A 5 -12.29 -6.73 5.15
C TYR A 5 -10.89 -6.13 5.17
N MET A 6 -9.88 -7.00 5.29
CA MET A 6 -8.47 -6.63 5.25
C MET A 6 -7.69 -7.73 4.51
N PHE A 7 -6.63 -7.34 3.80
CA PHE A 7 -5.76 -8.26 3.10
C PHE A 7 -4.31 -7.76 3.14
N PHE A 8 -3.36 -8.68 2.99
CA PHE A 8 -1.94 -8.37 2.85
C PHE A 8 -1.52 -8.52 1.39
N THR A 9 -0.64 -7.62 0.93
CA THR A 9 0.01 -7.71 -0.36
C THR A 9 1.47 -7.27 -0.25
N LYS A 10 2.28 -7.69 -1.22
CA LYS A 10 3.71 -7.33 -1.30
C LYS A 10 4.09 -7.17 -2.76
N GLY A 11 4.94 -6.18 -3.04
CA GLY A 11 5.60 -5.99 -4.33
C GLY A 11 7.01 -5.46 -4.14
N VAL A 12 7.87 -5.62 -5.15
CA VAL A 12 9.21 -5.02 -5.18
C VAL A 12 9.47 -4.43 -6.57
N GLY A 13 9.52 -3.10 -6.64
CA GLY A 13 9.82 -2.35 -7.84
C GLY A 13 11.24 -1.77 -7.83
N ILE A 14 11.99 -1.96 -8.92
CA ILE A 14 13.33 -1.42 -9.08
C ILE A 14 13.30 -0.49 -10.29
N HIS A 15 13.58 0.78 -10.07
CA HIS A 15 13.74 1.78 -11.12
C HIS A 15 14.68 2.89 -10.62
N ARG A 16 15.33 3.61 -11.54
CA ARG A 16 16.25 4.70 -11.17
C ARG A 16 15.55 5.92 -10.56
N LEU A 17 14.26 6.07 -10.87
CA LEU A 17 13.41 7.15 -10.39
C LEU A 17 12.50 6.61 -9.30
N ASP A 18 12.46 7.30 -8.16
CA ASP A 18 11.72 6.87 -6.98
C ASP A 18 10.23 6.65 -7.29
N LEU A 19 9.58 7.60 -7.96
CA LEU A 19 8.15 7.51 -8.26
C LEU A 19 7.82 6.31 -9.17
N ALA A 20 8.67 6.01 -10.14
CA ALA A 20 8.48 4.86 -11.02
C ALA A 20 8.79 3.53 -10.30
N SER A 21 9.76 3.51 -9.38
CA SER A 21 10.03 2.34 -8.54
C SER A 21 8.85 2.02 -7.62
N PHE A 22 8.17 3.07 -7.14
CA PHE A 22 6.95 2.98 -6.35
C PHE A 22 5.78 2.44 -7.19
N GLU A 23 5.55 2.99 -8.39
CA GLU A 23 4.51 2.49 -9.31
C GLU A 23 4.71 1.01 -9.66
N LEU A 24 5.96 0.60 -9.97
CA LEU A 24 6.28 -0.79 -10.29
C LEU A 24 6.02 -1.73 -9.10
N THR A 25 6.22 -1.23 -7.88
CA THR A 25 5.91 -1.95 -6.64
C THR A 25 4.40 -2.17 -6.51
N LEU A 26 3.59 -1.12 -6.72
CA LEU A 26 2.13 -1.22 -6.66
C LEU A 26 1.57 -2.17 -7.72
N ARG A 27 2.11 -2.16 -8.95
CA ARG A 27 1.75 -3.10 -10.02
C ARG A 27 2.04 -4.55 -9.65
N LYS A 28 3.22 -4.81 -9.06
CA LYS A 28 3.56 -6.15 -8.57
C LYS A 28 2.71 -6.58 -7.38
N ALA A 29 2.27 -5.65 -6.56
CA ALA A 29 1.35 -5.88 -5.45
C ALA A 29 -0.12 -6.03 -5.90
N GLY A 30 -0.45 -5.77 -7.18
CA GLY A 30 -1.80 -5.89 -7.74
C GLY A 30 -2.80 -4.84 -7.23
N ILE A 31 -2.31 -3.71 -6.71
CA ILE A 31 -3.14 -2.62 -6.16
C ILE A 31 -2.91 -1.27 -6.85
N GLU A 32 -2.24 -1.25 -8.00
CA GLU A 32 -1.88 -0.04 -8.75
C GLU A 32 -3.07 0.81 -9.20
N ARG A 33 -4.26 0.22 -9.31
CA ARG A 33 -5.48 0.91 -9.74
C ARG A 33 -6.18 1.65 -8.61
N PHE A 34 -5.71 1.53 -7.38
CA PHE A 34 -6.31 2.15 -6.21
C PHE A 34 -5.42 3.27 -5.66
N ASN A 35 -6.04 4.31 -5.12
CA ASN A 35 -5.30 5.33 -4.38
C ASN A 35 -4.94 4.80 -2.99
N THR A 36 -3.68 4.94 -2.59
CA THR A 36 -3.23 4.52 -1.27
C THR A 36 -3.43 5.66 -0.27
N VAL A 37 -4.04 5.37 0.87
CA VAL A 37 -4.17 6.32 1.98
C VAL A 37 -3.47 5.73 3.19
N THR A 38 -2.44 6.40 3.69
CA THR A 38 -1.76 5.98 4.91
C THR A 38 -2.69 6.22 6.10
N SER A 39 -3.09 5.16 6.79
CA SER A 39 -3.83 5.27 8.05
C SER A 39 -2.90 5.13 9.25
N VAL A 40 -3.02 6.04 10.20
CA VAL A 40 -2.37 5.92 11.51
C VAL A 40 -3.26 5.06 12.40
N PHE A 41 -2.71 3.97 12.93
CA PHE A 41 -3.36 3.22 14.00
C PHE A 41 -2.95 3.86 15.31
N ILE A 42 -3.90 4.56 15.96
CA ILE A 42 -3.73 4.98 17.35
C ILE A 42 -4.20 3.79 18.18
N GLY A 43 -3.23 3.04 18.73
CA GLY A 43 -3.53 2.02 19.72
C GLY A 43 -3.99 2.72 21.00
N GLU A 44 -5.20 2.42 21.45
CA GLU A 44 -5.50 2.58 22.88
C GLU A 44 -4.81 1.43 23.59
N ASP A 45 -3.64 1.71 24.16
CA ASP A 45 -3.05 0.88 25.21
C ASP A 45 -4.07 0.84 26.35
N LYS A 46 -4.68 -0.33 26.57
CA LYS A 46 -5.49 -0.62 27.75
C LYS A 46 -4.67 -1.47 28.70
#